data_AF-A0A7I7NX29-F1
#
_entry.id   AF-A0A7I7NX29-F1
#
_cell.length_a   1.000
_cell.length_b   1.000
_cell.length_c   1.000
_cell.angle_alpha   90.00
_cell.angle_beta   90.00
_cell.angle_gamma   90.00
#
_symmetry.space_group_name_H-M   'P 1'
#
loop_
_entity.id
_entity.type
_entity.pdbx_description
1 polymer ?
#
loop_
_entity_poly.entity_id
_entity_poly.type
_entity_poly.pdbx_seq_one_letter_code
_entity_poly.pdbx_strand_id
1 'polypeptide(L)'
;MSDSLSRGMARRDFLARTALLSGSAIIAPWISPVKASAAPIGAAALSSTGFDPAFALNVAIPLAFSAYSAMSGGPLNLPPGYQATALILGDRALAAALAAQHPVAAKMVLRNNIFGLIGNNLSTGTAFVAFRGTADLDDVLTDLDIIATPYGFVPKFGCVQSGFHALYRMLRASIVANLGAACAGCTDLLVIGHSLGGALSVVSAPDIFANIPPNLAPRLITFAGPKSGLTDFVNPFNETIASCYRVVNYSDLIPLLPPCPYEHVGAAIYINSGGLGALWRHSLYAYRQGLQRLVG
;
A
#
# COMPACT_ATOMS: atom_id res chain seq x y z
N MET A 1 14.49 11.89 -31.02
CA MET A 1 14.15 10.49 -30.61
C MET A 1 15.15 9.87 -29.62
N SER A 2 16.14 10.60 -29.08
CA SER A 2 17.16 10.03 -28.17
C SER A 2 16.96 10.29 -26.66
N ASP A 3 15.93 11.05 -26.26
CA ASP A 3 15.80 11.55 -24.89
C ASP A 3 14.92 10.68 -23.96
N SER A 4 14.13 9.76 -24.53
CA SER A 4 13.31 8.80 -23.75
C SER A 4 14.08 7.54 -23.34
N LEU A 5 15.09 7.14 -24.12
CA LEU A 5 15.90 5.94 -23.88
C LEU A 5 16.93 6.15 -22.76
N SER A 6 17.52 7.35 -22.64
CA SER A 6 18.52 7.66 -21.59
C SER A 6 17.91 7.72 -20.19
N ARG A 7 16.67 8.23 -20.06
CA ARG A 7 15.93 8.26 -18.77
C ARG A 7 15.43 6.88 -18.34
N GLY A 8 15.09 6.00 -19.29
CA GLY A 8 14.73 4.61 -19.00
C GLY A 8 15.90 3.78 -18.46
N MET A 9 17.13 4.06 -18.91
CA MET A 9 18.35 3.42 -18.41
C MET A 9 18.70 3.89 -16.98
N ALA A 10 18.55 5.18 -16.68
CA ALA A 10 18.84 5.72 -15.34
C ALA A 10 17.99 5.11 -14.21
N ARG A 11 16.72 4.74 -14.48
CA ARG A 11 15.83 4.12 -13.48
C ARG A 11 16.19 2.66 -13.20
N ARG A 12 16.69 1.93 -14.21
CA ARG A 12 17.25 0.58 -14.05
C ARG A 12 18.59 0.60 -13.32
N ASP A 13 19.40 1.64 -13.55
CA ASP A 13 20.67 1.85 -12.87
C ASP A 13 20.52 2.32 -11.42
N PHE A 14 19.47 3.09 -11.09
CA PHE A 14 19.13 3.45 -9.71
C PHE A 14 18.81 2.20 -8.87
N LEU A 15 18.00 1.28 -9.42
CA LEU A 15 17.70 -0.01 -8.78
C LEU A 15 18.92 -0.95 -8.72
N ALA A 16 19.97 -0.68 -9.49
CA ALA A 16 21.21 -1.46 -9.47
C ALA A 16 22.27 -0.91 -8.51
N ARG A 17 22.17 0.35 -8.07
CA ARG A 17 23.24 1.08 -7.35
C ARG A 17 23.11 1.14 -5.81
N THR A 18 22.04 0.62 -5.22
CA THR A 18 21.81 0.63 -3.76
C THR A 18 22.56 -0.44 -2.96
N ALA A 19 23.64 -1.02 -3.52
CA ALA A 19 24.43 -2.04 -2.84
C ALA A 19 25.89 -1.60 -2.69
N LEU A 20 26.20 -0.85 -1.62
CA LEU A 20 27.54 -0.81 -1.00
C LEU A 20 27.48 0.08 0.24
N LEU A 21 27.46 -0.54 1.43
CA LEU A 21 28.15 -0.11 2.66
C LEU A 21 27.87 -1.14 3.76
N SER A 22 28.81 -2.08 3.93
CA SER A 22 28.91 -2.96 5.08
C SER A 22 29.74 -2.29 6.17
N GLY A 23 29.28 -2.33 7.42
CA GLY A 23 30.09 -1.96 8.58
C GLY A 23 29.32 -2.10 9.88
N SER A 24 29.56 -3.20 10.61
CA SER A 24 28.97 -3.49 11.92
C SER A 24 29.45 -2.55 13.02
N ALA A 25 28.55 -2.17 13.94
CA ALA A 25 28.89 -1.95 15.34
C ALA A 25 27.64 -2.09 16.24
N ILE A 26 27.71 -3.06 17.16
CA ILE A 26 26.77 -3.30 18.25
C ILE A 26 27.13 -2.36 19.40
N ILE A 27 26.21 -1.50 19.87
CA ILE A 27 26.10 -1.07 21.29
C ILE A 27 24.65 -0.61 21.56
N ALA A 28 23.99 -1.19 22.57
CA ALA A 28 22.91 -0.55 23.34
C ALA A 28 23.41 -0.39 24.80
N PRO A 29 23.04 0.68 25.54
CA PRO A 29 21.87 0.56 26.43
C PRO A 29 21.04 1.85 26.67
N TRP A 30 19.77 1.60 26.99
CA TRP A 30 18.63 2.33 27.60
C TRP A 30 18.70 3.76 28.23
N ILE A 31 17.49 4.38 28.25
CA ILE A 31 16.90 5.48 29.08
C ILE A 31 16.92 6.89 28.40
N SER A 32 15.81 7.59 28.07
CA SER A 32 14.75 8.15 28.93
C SER A 32 13.52 8.71 28.13
N PRO A 33 12.37 9.06 28.77
CA PRO A 33 11.08 9.24 28.11
C PRO A 33 10.85 10.68 27.60
N VAL A 34 10.28 10.82 26.40
CA VAL A 34 9.79 12.12 25.91
C VAL A 34 8.34 12.32 26.35
N LYS A 35 8.12 13.34 27.18
CA LYS A 35 6.80 13.87 27.55
C LYS A 35 6.07 14.37 26.30
N ALA A 36 4.92 13.79 25.99
CA ALA A 36 3.99 14.35 25.01
C ALA A 36 3.22 15.52 25.66
N SER A 37 3.46 16.74 25.21
CA SER A 37 2.57 17.89 25.47
C SER A 37 1.63 18.02 24.27
N ALA A 38 0.33 17.93 24.54
CA ALA A 38 -0.70 18.18 23.54
C ALA A 38 -0.96 19.69 23.46
N ALA A 39 -0.77 20.28 22.28
CA ALA A 39 -1.26 21.62 21.96
C ALA A 39 -2.48 21.49 21.02
N PRO A 40 -3.53 22.32 21.19
CA PRO A 40 -4.69 22.30 20.31
C PRO A 40 -4.36 23.05 19.02
N ILE A 41 -4.85 22.58 17.87
CA ILE A 41 -4.67 23.30 16.60
C ILE A 41 -5.99 23.31 15.83
N GLY A 42 -6.49 24.53 15.61
CA GLY A 42 -7.39 24.87 14.52
C GLY A 42 -6.62 25.45 13.33
N ALA A 43 -7.29 25.42 12.18
CA ALA A 43 -6.89 25.90 10.85
C ALA A 43 -5.80 25.10 10.11
N ALA A 44 -6.24 24.48 9.02
CA ALA A 44 -5.51 23.73 8.00
C ALA A 44 -4.08 24.23 7.74
N ALA A 45 -3.11 23.57 8.38
CA ALA A 45 -1.71 23.60 8.00
C ALA A 45 -1.40 22.30 7.22
N LEU A 46 -0.84 22.42 6.02
CA LEU A 46 -0.09 21.32 5.42
C LEU A 46 0.89 20.81 6.46
N SER A 47 0.71 19.55 6.88
CA SER A 47 1.55 18.98 7.94
C SER A 47 3.02 18.99 7.51
N SER A 48 3.94 19.20 8.45
CA SER A 48 5.39 19.19 8.22
C SER A 48 5.91 17.87 7.63
N THR A 49 5.06 16.84 7.54
CA THR A 49 5.36 15.54 6.96
C THR A 49 4.99 15.44 5.48
N GLY A 50 4.30 16.42 4.89
CA GLY A 50 3.81 16.37 3.51
C GLY A 50 2.53 15.53 3.33
N PHE A 51 1.90 15.08 4.42
CA PHE A 51 0.62 14.38 4.40
C PHE A 51 -0.55 15.38 4.47
N ASP A 52 -1.52 15.21 3.56
CA ASP A 52 -2.76 15.98 3.54
C ASP A 52 -3.92 15.12 4.11
N PRO A 53 -4.38 15.38 5.35
CA PRO A 53 -5.46 14.60 5.97
C PRO A 53 -6.81 14.83 5.30
N ALA A 54 -7.05 16.00 4.70
CA ALA A 54 -8.30 16.27 3.97
C ALA A 54 -8.33 15.51 2.64
N PHE A 55 -7.19 15.43 1.92
CA PHE A 55 -7.06 14.57 0.75
C PHE A 55 -7.24 13.09 1.11
N ALA A 56 -6.62 12.63 2.19
CA ALA A 56 -6.79 11.26 2.66
C ALA A 56 -8.27 10.94 2.98
N LEU A 57 -8.96 11.86 3.64
CA LEU A 57 -10.37 11.72 4.01
C LEU A 57 -11.31 11.75 2.79
N ASN A 58 -11.11 12.70 1.88
CA ASN A 58 -12.07 13.00 0.81
C ASN A 58 -11.77 12.25 -0.51
N VAL A 59 -10.55 11.74 -0.68
CA VAL A 59 -10.13 11.03 -1.90
C VAL A 59 -9.72 9.60 -1.58
N ALA A 60 -8.74 9.40 -0.70
CA ALA A 60 -8.19 8.06 -0.48
C ALA A 60 -9.18 7.11 0.23
N ILE A 61 -9.93 7.59 1.23
CA ILE A 61 -10.96 6.79 1.91
C ILE A 61 -12.08 6.33 0.95
N PRO A 62 -12.74 7.20 0.15
CA PRO A 62 -13.77 6.75 -0.79
C PRO A 62 -13.25 5.78 -1.86
N LEU A 63 -12.01 5.95 -2.33
CA LEU A 63 -11.37 4.99 -3.23
C LEU A 63 -11.14 3.63 -2.55
N ALA A 64 -10.71 3.62 -1.29
CA ALA A 64 -10.58 2.39 -0.51
C ALA A 64 -11.95 1.69 -0.30
N PHE A 65 -13.01 2.43 0.04
CA PHE A 65 -14.36 1.89 0.10
C PHE A 65 -14.83 1.32 -1.25
N SER A 66 -14.57 2.03 -2.35
CA SER A 66 -14.95 1.59 -3.69
C SER A 66 -14.23 0.31 -4.11
N ALA A 67 -12.99 0.09 -3.65
CA ALA A 67 -12.29 -1.18 -3.87
C ALA A 67 -13.03 -2.36 -3.21
N TYR A 68 -13.64 -2.17 -2.03
CA TYR A 68 -14.52 -3.18 -1.42
C TYR A 68 -15.84 -3.34 -2.18
N SER A 69 -16.48 -2.24 -2.60
CA SER A 69 -17.70 -2.30 -3.43
C SER A 69 -17.49 -3.08 -4.73
N ALA A 70 -16.33 -2.92 -5.36
CA ALA A 70 -15.99 -3.64 -6.59
C ALA A 70 -16.00 -5.16 -6.39
N MET A 71 -15.51 -5.66 -5.25
CA MET A 71 -15.52 -7.08 -4.91
C MET A 71 -16.93 -7.65 -4.77
N SER A 72 -17.86 -6.88 -4.22
CA SER A 72 -19.25 -7.29 -4.02
C SER A 72 -20.15 -7.02 -5.24
N GLY A 73 -19.61 -6.46 -6.32
CA GLY A 73 -20.41 -6.03 -7.47
C GLY A 73 -21.34 -4.84 -7.17
N GLY A 74 -21.07 -4.12 -6.07
CA GLY A 74 -21.83 -2.96 -5.65
C GLY A 74 -21.45 -1.66 -6.40
N PRO A 75 -22.21 -0.58 -6.20
CA PRO A 75 -21.91 0.71 -6.82
C PRO A 75 -20.56 1.28 -6.35
N LEU A 76 -19.82 1.86 -7.30
CA LEU A 76 -18.54 2.53 -7.04
C LEU A 76 -18.78 4.00 -6.67
N ASN A 77 -18.67 4.33 -5.39
CA ASN A 77 -18.81 5.70 -4.89
C ASN A 77 -17.46 6.42 -4.93
N LEU A 78 -16.98 6.70 -6.15
CA LEU A 78 -15.69 7.36 -6.36
C LEU A 78 -15.77 8.85 -6.00
N PRO A 79 -14.64 9.48 -5.59
CA PRO A 79 -14.58 10.93 -5.38
C PRO A 79 -14.94 11.72 -6.66
N PRO A 80 -15.39 12.98 -6.56
CA PRO A 80 -15.71 13.79 -7.71
C PRO A 80 -14.58 13.84 -8.76
N GLY A 81 -14.93 13.61 -10.03
CA GLY A 81 -14.00 13.60 -11.16
C GLY A 81 -13.16 12.33 -11.29
N TYR A 82 -13.18 11.41 -10.31
CA TYR A 82 -12.52 10.11 -10.44
C TYR A 82 -13.42 9.11 -11.16
N GLN A 83 -12.81 8.33 -12.04
CA GLN A 83 -13.46 7.24 -12.76
C GLN A 83 -12.63 5.96 -12.66
N ALA A 84 -13.30 4.81 -12.59
CA ALA A 84 -12.64 3.51 -12.70
C ALA A 84 -12.50 3.14 -14.18
N THR A 85 -11.29 2.72 -14.57
CA THR A 85 -10.97 2.27 -15.93
C THR A 85 -10.83 0.76 -16.04
N ALA A 86 -10.48 0.09 -14.94
CA ALA A 86 -10.36 -1.36 -14.88
C ALA A 86 -10.56 -1.89 -13.44
N LEU A 87 -10.90 -3.17 -13.34
CA LEU A 87 -10.81 -3.95 -12.10
C LEU A 87 -9.39 -4.54 -11.96
N ILE A 88 -8.93 -4.72 -10.73
CA ILE A 88 -7.75 -5.54 -10.46
C ILE A 88 -8.21 -6.99 -10.37
N LEU A 89 -7.88 -7.80 -11.36
CA LEU A 89 -8.26 -9.20 -11.44
C LEU A 89 -7.11 -10.12 -11.02
N GLY A 90 -7.43 -11.13 -10.22
CA GLY A 90 -6.53 -12.23 -9.91
C GLY A 90 -6.57 -13.32 -10.98
N ASP A 91 -5.39 -13.78 -11.38
CA ASP A 91 -5.20 -14.91 -12.27
C ASP A 91 -5.57 -16.22 -11.56
N ARG A 92 -6.73 -16.77 -11.93
CA ARG A 92 -7.26 -17.99 -11.34
C ARG A 92 -6.48 -19.24 -11.76
N ALA A 93 -5.88 -19.25 -12.95
CA ALA A 93 -5.08 -20.37 -13.42
C ALA A 93 -3.76 -20.43 -12.64
N LEU A 94 -3.11 -19.29 -12.47
CA LEU A 94 -1.92 -19.18 -11.63
C LEU A 94 -2.25 -19.48 -10.16
N ALA A 95 -3.41 -19.04 -9.65
CA ALA A 95 -3.86 -19.39 -8.32
C ALA A 95 -4.03 -20.89 -8.12
N ALA A 96 -4.65 -21.60 -9.07
CA ALA A 96 -4.77 -23.05 -9.02
C ALA A 96 -3.39 -23.74 -9.02
N ALA A 97 -2.44 -23.25 -9.83
CA ALA A 97 -1.09 -23.79 -9.88
C ALA A 97 -0.29 -23.57 -8.59
N LEU A 98 -0.53 -22.46 -7.89
CA LEU A 98 0.16 -22.10 -6.63
C LEU A 98 -0.56 -22.61 -5.38
N ALA A 99 -1.73 -23.23 -5.50
CA ALA A 99 -2.58 -23.60 -4.35
C ALA A 99 -1.92 -24.55 -3.35
N ALA A 100 -1.03 -25.45 -3.82
CA ALA A 100 -0.29 -26.34 -2.93
C ALA A 100 0.78 -25.61 -2.10
N GLN A 101 1.34 -24.52 -2.62
CA GLN A 101 2.41 -23.75 -1.97
C GLN A 101 1.85 -22.60 -1.11
N HIS A 102 0.75 -21.99 -1.57
CA HIS A 102 0.13 -20.82 -0.97
C HIS A 102 -1.39 -20.98 -0.89
N PRO A 103 -1.89 -21.94 -0.09
CA PRO A 103 -3.29 -22.34 -0.10
C PRO A 103 -4.24 -21.20 0.23
N VAL A 104 -3.89 -20.33 1.19
CA VAL A 104 -4.74 -19.20 1.60
C VAL A 104 -4.82 -18.15 0.51
N ALA A 105 -3.67 -17.68 -0.01
CA ALA A 105 -3.65 -16.69 -1.08
C ALA A 105 -4.36 -17.20 -2.35
N ALA A 106 -4.15 -18.47 -2.72
CA ALA A 106 -4.83 -19.09 -3.86
C ALA A 106 -6.34 -19.18 -3.64
N LYS A 107 -6.78 -19.62 -2.46
CA LYS A 107 -8.19 -19.70 -2.09
C LYS A 107 -8.88 -18.33 -2.15
N MET A 108 -8.20 -17.25 -1.78
CA MET A 108 -8.75 -15.90 -1.91
C MET A 108 -9.06 -15.57 -3.37
N VAL A 109 -8.12 -15.79 -4.29
CA VAL A 109 -8.30 -15.54 -5.73
C VAL A 109 -9.36 -16.46 -6.33
N LEU A 110 -9.38 -17.72 -5.93
CA LEU A 110 -10.33 -18.73 -6.41
C LEU A 110 -11.76 -18.49 -5.87
N ARG A 111 -11.93 -17.90 -4.69
CA ARG A 111 -13.26 -17.52 -4.17
C ARG A 111 -13.79 -16.25 -4.81
N ASN A 112 -12.97 -15.21 -4.91
CA ASN A 112 -13.33 -13.95 -5.55
C ASN A 112 -12.07 -13.33 -6.18
N ASN A 113 -12.06 -13.23 -7.52
CA ASN A 113 -10.88 -12.75 -8.25
C ASN A 113 -10.85 -11.23 -8.43
N ILE A 114 -11.78 -10.44 -7.88
CA ILE A 114 -11.72 -8.97 -7.92
C ILE A 114 -10.99 -8.49 -6.67
N PHE A 115 -9.89 -7.76 -6.82
CA PHE A 115 -9.04 -7.26 -5.72
C PHE A 115 -8.95 -5.74 -5.62
N GLY A 116 -9.70 -5.02 -6.45
CA GLY A 116 -9.73 -3.57 -6.40
C GLY A 116 -9.97 -2.94 -7.75
N LEU A 117 -9.51 -1.70 -7.88
CA LEU A 117 -9.80 -0.80 -8.99
C LEU A 117 -8.54 -0.09 -9.47
N ILE A 118 -8.50 0.21 -10.76
CA ILE A 118 -7.53 1.11 -11.37
C ILE A 118 -8.31 2.18 -12.13
N GLY A 119 -7.88 3.43 -12.04
CA GLY A 119 -8.59 4.52 -12.68
C GLY A 119 -7.82 5.83 -12.67
N ASN A 120 -8.53 6.92 -12.95
CA ASN A 120 -7.93 8.25 -12.97
C ASN A 120 -8.94 9.36 -12.71
N ASN A 121 -8.40 10.54 -12.46
CA ASN A 121 -9.06 11.83 -12.56
C ASN A 121 -8.20 12.69 -13.49
N LEU A 122 -8.65 12.87 -14.72
CA LEU A 122 -7.91 13.64 -15.73
C LEU A 122 -7.89 15.13 -15.44
N SER A 123 -8.89 15.67 -14.72
CA SER A 123 -8.92 17.09 -14.35
C SER A 123 -7.82 17.46 -13.36
N THR A 124 -7.49 16.55 -12.44
CA THR A 124 -6.39 16.72 -11.47
C THR A 124 -5.08 16.09 -11.94
N GLY A 125 -5.09 15.34 -13.06
CA GLY A 125 -3.96 14.58 -13.54
C GLY A 125 -3.55 13.41 -12.62
N THR A 126 -4.48 12.84 -11.86
CA THR A 126 -4.19 11.80 -10.86
C THR A 126 -4.69 10.44 -11.31
N ALA A 127 -3.80 9.50 -11.60
CA ALA A 127 -4.14 8.09 -11.73
C ALA A 127 -4.22 7.42 -10.35
N PHE A 128 -4.93 6.30 -10.23
CA PHE A 128 -4.96 5.53 -9.00
C PHE A 128 -4.98 4.01 -9.19
N VAL A 129 -4.43 3.32 -8.20
CA VAL A 129 -4.59 1.88 -7.97
C VAL A 129 -5.11 1.71 -6.53
N ALA A 130 -6.30 1.15 -6.36
CA ALA A 130 -6.93 0.97 -5.06
C ALA A 130 -7.18 -0.52 -4.80
N PHE A 131 -6.51 -1.07 -3.78
CA PHE A 131 -6.66 -2.45 -3.35
C PHE A 131 -7.68 -2.59 -2.23
N ARG A 132 -8.56 -3.57 -2.33
CA ARG A 132 -9.41 -3.95 -1.21
C ARG A 132 -8.61 -4.74 -0.17
N GLY A 133 -9.14 -4.79 1.04
CA GLY A 133 -8.73 -5.80 2.01
C GLY A 133 -9.54 -7.10 1.90
N THR A 134 -9.52 -7.86 2.98
CA THR A 134 -10.33 -9.07 3.15
C THR A 134 -11.59 -8.76 3.97
N ALA A 135 -12.63 -9.59 3.81
CA ALA A 135 -13.79 -9.61 4.71
C ALA A 135 -13.55 -10.48 5.96
N ASP A 136 -12.55 -11.36 5.90
CA ASP A 136 -12.17 -12.29 6.97
C ASP A 136 -10.75 -11.97 7.42
N LEU A 137 -10.65 -11.25 8.53
CA LEU A 137 -9.39 -10.75 9.09
C LEU A 137 -8.64 -11.85 9.84
N ASP A 138 -9.35 -12.80 10.43
CA ASP A 138 -8.75 -13.89 11.18
C ASP A 138 -8.00 -14.81 10.21
N ASP A 139 -8.64 -15.20 9.08
CA ASP A 139 -8.03 -15.99 7.99
C ASP A 139 -6.71 -15.37 7.48
N VAL A 140 -6.59 -14.04 7.43
CA VAL A 140 -5.39 -13.36 6.89
C VAL A 140 -4.28 -13.22 7.93
N LEU A 141 -4.62 -13.05 9.21
CA LEU A 141 -3.60 -12.88 10.24
C LEU A 141 -2.98 -14.18 10.70
N THR A 142 -3.74 -15.28 10.70
CA THR A 142 -3.27 -16.57 11.20
C THR A 142 -2.73 -17.46 10.09
N ASP A 143 -3.33 -17.41 8.91
CA ASP A 143 -3.09 -18.44 7.89
C ASP A 143 -2.38 -17.90 6.65
N LEU A 144 -2.26 -16.58 6.49
CA LEU A 144 -1.47 -16.02 5.40
C LEU A 144 0.02 -16.20 5.69
N ASP A 145 0.71 -16.98 4.84
CA ASP A 145 2.10 -17.40 5.05
C ASP A 145 3.01 -16.24 5.45
N ILE A 146 3.46 -16.25 6.70
CA ILE A 146 4.36 -15.24 7.28
C ILE A 146 5.84 -15.50 7.01
N ILE A 147 6.16 -16.44 6.10
CA ILE A 147 7.54 -16.81 5.80
C ILE A 147 8.16 -15.72 4.92
N ALA A 148 9.40 -15.34 5.20
CA ALA A 148 10.11 -14.39 4.36
C ALA A 148 10.49 -15.05 3.02
N THR A 149 10.20 -14.36 1.91
CA THR A 149 10.57 -14.80 0.56
C THR A 149 11.20 -13.65 -0.22
N PRO A 150 12.19 -13.90 -1.10
CA PRO A 150 12.75 -12.87 -1.95
C PRO A 150 11.66 -12.18 -2.81
N TYR A 151 11.70 -10.85 -2.89
CA TYR A 151 10.66 -10.04 -3.55
C TYR A 151 10.45 -10.37 -5.04
N GLY A 152 11.49 -10.79 -5.77
CA GLY A 152 11.39 -11.40 -7.10
C GLY A 152 10.94 -10.51 -8.28
N PHE A 153 10.15 -9.45 -8.07
CA PHE A 153 9.63 -8.59 -9.14
C PHE A 153 10.61 -7.49 -9.57
N VAL A 154 11.44 -7.05 -8.63
CA VAL A 154 12.55 -6.13 -8.87
C VAL A 154 13.83 -6.80 -8.35
N PRO A 155 14.93 -6.82 -9.13
CA PRO A 155 16.18 -7.42 -8.69
C PRO A 155 16.69 -6.80 -7.38
N LYS A 156 17.24 -7.63 -6.49
CA LYS A 156 17.92 -7.21 -5.24
C LYS A 156 17.06 -6.34 -4.29
N PHE A 157 15.75 -6.54 -4.25
CA PHE A 157 14.84 -5.75 -3.42
C PHE A 157 14.46 -6.43 -2.09
N GLY A 158 15.37 -7.24 -1.52
CA GLY A 158 15.17 -7.88 -0.21
C GLY A 158 14.02 -8.88 -0.13
N CYS A 159 13.54 -9.10 1.09
CA CYS A 159 12.53 -10.12 1.41
C CYS A 159 11.21 -9.53 1.90
N VAL A 160 10.12 -10.12 1.43
CA VAL A 160 8.75 -9.79 1.82
C VAL A 160 8.03 -11.00 2.40
N GLN A 161 6.88 -10.77 3.02
CA GLN A 161 6.03 -11.86 3.47
C GLN A 161 5.51 -12.69 2.28
N SER A 162 5.64 -14.01 2.32
CA SER A 162 5.38 -14.89 1.18
C SER A 162 3.92 -14.90 0.75
N GLY A 163 2.98 -14.77 1.69
CA GLY A 163 1.57 -14.67 1.38
C GLY A 163 1.20 -13.43 0.57
N PHE A 164 1.66 -12.24 0.99
CA PHE A 164 1.46 -11.00 0.22
C PHE A 164 2.17 -11.05 -1.13
N HIS A 165 3.39 -11.61 -1.18
CA HIS A 165 4.13 -11.80 -2.43
C HIS A 165 3.37 -12.72 -3.40
N ALA A 166 2.91 -13.88 -2.94
CA ALA A 166 2.16 -14.83 -3.76
C ALA A 166 0.86 -14.21 -4.26
N LEU A 167 0.13 -13.52 -3.38
CA LEU A 167 -1.10 -12.84 -3.77
C LEU A 167 -0.83 -11.78 -4.83
N TYR A 168 0.14 -10.90 -4.61
CA TYR A 168 0.50 -9.90 -5.61
C TYR A 168 0.95 -10.52 -6.93
N ARG A 169 1.72 -11.62 -6.91
CA ARG A 169 2.09 -12.38 -8.12
C ARG A 169 0.88 -12.78 -8.95
N MET A 170 -0.22 -13.17 -8.31
CA MET A 170 -1.48 -13.52 -8.97
C MET A 170 -2.25 -12.31 -9.51
N LEU A 171 -2.03 -11.10 -8.98
CA LEU A 171 -2.69 -9.87 -9.44
C LEU A 171 -1.87 -9.09 -10.49
N ARG A 172 -0.55 -9.30 -10.50
CA ARG A 172 0.42 -8.46 -11.20
C ARG A 172 0.10 -8.25 -12.67
N ALA A 173 -0.27 -9.31 -13.39
CA ALA A 173 -0.57 -9.23 -14.83
C ALA A 173 -1.71 -8.26 -15.12
N SER A 174 -2.80 -8.30 -14.33
CA SER A 174 -3.93 -7.38 -14.46
C SER A 174 -3.52 -5.95 -14.18
N ILE A 175 -2.62 -5.72 -13.21
CA ILE A 175 -2.21 -4.36 -12.84
C ILE A 175 -1.35 -3.78 -13.96
N VAL A 176 -0.28 -4.48 -14.35
CA VAL A 176 0.66 -4.02 -15.39
C VAL A 176 -0.06 -3.75 -16.71
N ALA A 177 -1.02 -4.60 -17.10
CA ALA A 177 -1.77 -4.43 -18.34
C ALA A 177 -2.62 -3.14 -18.38
N ASN A 178 -3.07 -2.65 -17.22
CA ASN A 178 -4.00 -1.52 -17.13
C ASN A 178 -3.35 -0.19 -16.71
N LEU A 179 -2.13 -0.22 -16.16
CA LEU A 179 -1.43 0.99 -15.70
C LEU A 179 -1.22 2.03 -16.82
N GLY A 180 -0.87 1.59 -18.03
CA GLY A 180 -0.59 2.49 -19.14
C GLY A 180 -1.80 3.34 -19.53
N ALA A 181 -2.98 2.71 -19.65
CA ALA A 181 -4.21 3.41 -19.97
C ALA A 181 -4.67 4.33 -18.82
N ALA A 182 -4.56 3.88 -17.58
CA ALA A 182 -4.93 4.68 -16.42
C ALA A 182 -4.04 5.91 -16.23
N CYS A 183 -2.73 5.79 -16.50
CA CYS A 183 -1.78 6.88 -16.36
C CYS A 183 -1.73 7.84 -17.56
N ALA A 184 -2.45 7.55 -18.65
CA ALA A 184 -2.44 8.40 -19.84
C ALA A 184 -3.01 9.80 -19.51
N GLY A 185 -2.19 10.83 -19.67
CA GLY A 185 -2.56 12.22 -19.33
C GLY A 185 -2.45 12.55 -17.83
N CYS A 186 -1.92 11.64 -17.00
CA CYS A 186 -1.71 11.87 -15.58
C CYS A 186 -0.25 12.25 -15.28
N THR A 187 -0.07 13.01 -14.20
CA THR A 187 1.23 13.43 -13.65
C THR A 187 1.48 12.87 -12.25
N ASP A 188 0.45 12.31 -11.60
CA ASP A 188 0.52 11.65 -10.29
C ASP A 188 -0.09 10.24 -10.35
N LEU A 189 0.42 9.32 -9.53
CA LEU A 189 -0.14 7.98 -9.35
C LEU A 189 -0.34 7.71 -7.86
N LEU A 190 -1.58 7.60 -7.44
CA LEU A 190 -1.97 7.31 -6.07
C LEU A 190 -2.21 5.80 -5.88
N VAL A 191 -1.46 5.16 -4.98
CA VAL A 191 -1.66 3.76 -4.61
C VAL A 191 -2.27 3.68 -3.22
N ILE A 192 -3.39 2.98 -3.09
CA ILE A 192 -4.24 2.99 -1.90
C ILE A 192 -4.58 1.58 -1.52
N GLY A 193 -4.65 1.32 -0.21
CA GLY A 193 -5.25 0.09 0.25
C GLY A 193 -5.51 0.07 1.73
N HIS A 194 -6.47 -0.76 2.10
CA HIS A 194 -6.87 -0.99 3.48
C HIS A 194 -6.61 -2.43 3.90
N SER A 195 -6.15 -2.66 5.13
CA SER A 195 -5.91 -4.01 5.66
C SER A 195 -4.93 -4.78 4.77
N LEU A 196 -5.29 -5.98 4.30
CA LEU A 196 -4.56 -6.71 3.24
C LEU A 196 -4.24 -5.84 2.02
N GLY A 197 -5.14 -4.95 1.61
CA GLY A 197 -4.89 -4.03 0.50
C GLY A 197 -3.77 -3.04 0.79
N GLY A 198 -3.56 -2.68 2.06
CA GLY A 198 -2.43 -1.86 2.50
C GLY A 198 -1.10 -2.57 2.29
N ALA A 199 -1.03 -3.87 2.61
CA ALA A 199 0.15 -4.69 2.32
C ALA A 199 0.39 -4.85 0.81
N LEU A 200 -0.67 -5.12 0.03
CA LEU A 200 -0.58 -5.19 -1.43
C LEU A 200 -0.15 -3.86 -2.05
N SER A 201 -0.52 -2.72 -1.48
CA SER A 201 -0.04 -1.40 -1.91
C SER A 201 1.48 -1.29 -1.74
N VAL A 202 2.01 -1.72 -0.60
CA VAL A 202 3.46 -1.71 -0.31
C VAL A 202 4.19 -2.70 -1.23
N VAL A 203 3.72 -3.95 -1.32
CA VAL A 203 4.36 -4.98 -2.14
C VAL A 203 4.27 -4.64 -3.63
N SER A 204 3.22 -3.97 -4.11
CA SER A 204 3.11 -3.61 -5.53
C SER A 204 3.95 -2.39 -5.93
N ALA A 205 4.22 -1.47 -5.02
CA ALA A 205 4.79 -0.16 -5.37
C ALA A 205 6.15 -0.21 -6.08
N PRO A 206 7.14 -1.04 -5.70
CA PRO A 206 8.41 -1.13 -6.42
C PRO A 206 8.23 -1.62 -7.87
N ASP A 207 7.39 -2.64 -8.08
CA ASP A 207 7.08 -3.14 -9.42
C ASP A 207 6.25 -2.15 -10.25
N ILE A 208 5.26 -1.48 -9.64
CA ILE A 208 4.51 -0.39 -10.30
C ILE A 208 5.49 0.70 -10.73
N PHE A 209 6.38 1.16 -9.85
CA PHE A 209 7.40 2.13 -10.19
C PHE A 209 8.25 1.66 -11.37
N ALA A 210 8.65 0.39 -11.42
CA ALA A 210 9.42 -0.13 -12.55
C ALA A 210 8.64 -0.18 -13.89
N ASN A 211 7.30 -0.20 -13.87
CA ASN A 211 6.45 -0.42 -15.06
C ASN A 211 5.60 0.80 -15.50
N ILE A 212 5.61 1.91 -14.76
CA ILE A 212 4.90 3.15 -15.13
C ILE A 212 5.77 4.10 -15.97
N PRO A 213 5.18 5.11 -16.65
CA PRO A 213 5.96 6.12 -17.38
C PRO A 213 7.03 6.79 -16.49
N PRO A 214 8.18 7.19 -17.06
CA PRO A 214 9.36 7.60 -16.29
C PRO A 214 9.18 8.92 -15.54
N ASN A 215 8.18 9.72 -15.89
CA ASN A 215 7.84 10.99 -15.24
C ASN A 215 6.83 10.85 -14.10
N LEU A 216 6.34 9.64 -13.80
CA LEU A 216 5.45 9.37 -12.67
C LEU A 216 6.19 8.64 -11.55
N ALA A 217 5.85 9.00 -10.32
CA ALA A 217 6.23 8.28 -9.11
C ALA A 217 4.95 7.93 -8.32
N PRO A 218 4.82 6.70 -7.80
CA PRO A 218 3.69 6.32 -6.98
C PRO A 218 3.78 7.00 -5.63
N ARG A 219 2.65 7.55 -5.19
CA ARG A 219 2.42 8.04 -3.84
C ARG A 219 1.47 7.09 -3.13
N LEU A 220 1.84 6.63 -1.94
CA LEU A 220 1.03 5.67 -1.18
C LEU A 220 0.29 6.34 -0.03
N ILE A 221 -0.99 6.02 0.09
CA ILE A 221 -1.76 6.23 1.32
C ILE A 221 -2.41 4.91 1.69
N THR A 222 -1.92 4.27 2.75
CA THR A 222 -2.50 3.01 3.23
C THR A 222 -3.20 3.21 4.56
N PHE A 223 -4.20 2.37 4.81
CA PHE A 223 -5.00 2.37 6.03
C PHE A 223 -4.88 0.99 6.65
N ALA A 224 -4.51 0.91 7.93
CA ALA A 224 -4.51 -0.38 8.64
C ALA A 224 -3.62 -1.47 8.00
N GLY A 225 -2.59 -1.08 7.23
CA GLY A 225 -1.74 -2.04 6.54
C GLY A 225 -0.79 -2.75 7.50
N PRO A 226 -0.69 -4.10 7.45
CA PRO A 226 0.31 -4.84 8.23
C PRO A 226 1.73 -4.64 7.66
N LYS A 227 2.73 -5.00 8.45
CA LYS A 227 4.14 -5.01 8.03
C LYS A 227 4.33 -6.02 6.90
N SER A 228 5.07 -5.65 5.86
CA SER A 228 5.09 -6.42 4.61
C SER A 228 6.47 -6.96 4.23
N GLY A 229 7.55 -6.42 4.81
CA GLY A 229 8.91 -6.79 4.46
C GLY A 229 9.86 -6.78 5.64
N LEU A 230 11.02 -7.38 5.42
CA LEU A 230 12.16 -7.31 6.33
C LEU A 230 12.95 -6.02 6.06
N THR A 231 13.93 -5.72 6.91
CA THR A 231 14.80 -4.54 6.80
C THR A 231 15.43 -4.40 5.40
N ASP A 232 15.81 -5.52 4.78
CA ASP A 232 16.43 -5.57 3.45
C ASP A 232 15.47 -5.22 2.29
N PHE A 233 14.15 -5.29 2.51
CA PHE A 233 13.12 -4.74 1.62
C PHE A 233 12.79 -3.29 1.99
N VAL A 234 12.70 -2.99 3.29
CA VAL A 234 12.28 -1.68 3.80
C VAL A 234 13.25 -0.57 3.40
N ASN A 235 14.55 -0.81 3.48
CA ASN A 235 15.57 0.16 3.13
C ASN A 235 15.48 0.61 1.65
N PRO A 236 15.60 -0.30 0.65
CA PRO A 236 15.48 0.10 -0.76
C PRO A 236 14.07 0.60 -1.11
N PHE A 237 13.02 0.14 -0.41
CA PHE A 237 11.69 0.72 -0.56
C PHE A 237 11.69 2.21 -0.22
N ASN A 238 12.18 2.58 0.97
CA ASN A 238 12.17 3.97 1.44
C ASN A 238 13.09 4.87 0.60
N GLU A 239 14.11 4.31 -0.03
CA GLU A 239 14.96 5.01 -1.00
C GLU A 239 14.27 5.22 -2.36
N THR A 240 13.43 4.27 -2.78
CA THR A 240 12.77 4.28 -4.11
C THR A 240 11.44 5.04 -4.11
N ILE A 241 10.65 4.90 -3.05
CA ILE A 241 9.28 5.41 -2.95
C ILE A 241 9.25 6.61 -2.02
N ALA A 242 9.43 7.80 -2.59
CA ALA A 242 9.58 9.04 -1.84
C ALA A 242 8.35 9.45 -1.01
N SER A 243 7.15 8.95 -1.35
CA SER A 243 5.91 9.31 -0.66
C SER A 243 5.11 8.07 -0.28
N CYS A 244 5.21 7.67 0.98
CA CYS A 244 4.42 6.58 1.55
C CYS A 244 3.94 6.95 2.95
N TYR A 245 2.63 7.14 3.10
CA TYR A 245 1.99 7.43 4.37
C TYR A 245 1.09 6.27 4.80
N ARG A 246 1.32 5.78 6.01
CA ARG A 246 0.53 4.73 6.64
C ARG A 246 -0.32 5.35 7.71
N VAL A 247 -1.63 5.45 7.48
CA VAL A 247 -2.56 5.87 8.51
C VAL A 247 -2.77 4.69 9.47
N VAL A 248 -2.57 4.93 10.76
CA VAL A 248 -2.63 3.91 11.83
C VAL A 248 -3.60 4.38 12.90
N ASN A 249 -4.66 3.62 13.13
CA ASN A 249 -5.65 3.94 14.15
C ASN A 249 -5.24 3.38 15.52
N TYR A 250 -5.44 4.18 16.57
CA TYR A 250 -5.20 3.75 17.94
C TYR A 250 -6.02 2.50 18.28
N SER A 251 -5.35 1.50 18.87
CA SER A 251 -5.90 0.18 19.21
C SER A 251 -6.31 -0.72 18.03
N ASP A 252 -5.91 -0.38 16.81
CA ASP A 252 -5.93 -1.34 15.70
C ASP A 252 -4.71 -2.27 15.79
N LEU A 253 -4.96 -3.58 15.82
CA LEU A 253 -3.92 -4.60 15.98
C LEU A 253 -3.24 -4.97 14.65
N ILE A 254 -3.90 -4.76 13.51
CA ILE A 254 -3.39 -5.23 12.20
C ILE A 254 -2.06 -4.57 11.84
N PRO A 255 -1.87 -3.24 12.02
CA PRO A 255 -0.57 -2.61 11.78
C PRO A 255 0.56 -3.11 12.68
N LEU A 256 0.28 -3.83 13.77
CA LEU A 256 1.31 -4.38 14.65
C LEU A 256 1.86 -5.71 14.13
N LEU A 257 1.17 -6.34 13.17
CA LEU A 257 1.45 -7.67 12.67
C LEU A 257 2.12 -7.66 11.27
N PRO A 258 2.85 -8.73 10.93
CA PRO A 258 3.43 -9.69 11.86
C PRO A 258 4.43 -9.03 12.84
N PRO A 259 4.81 -9.71 13.93
CA PRO A 259 5.84 -9.22 14.84
C PRO A 259 7.23 -9.16 14.15
N CYS A 260 8.25 -8.76 14.92
CA CYS A 260 9.66 -8.86 14.50
C CYS A 260 9.95 -10.25 13.88
N PRO A 261 10.70 -10.34 12.76
CA PRO A 261 11.58 -9.32 12.16
C PRO A 261 10.95 -8.43 11.08
N TYR A 262 9.63 -8.45 10.90
CA TYR A 262 8.99 -7.59 9.91
C TYR A 262 8.94 -6.14 10.36
N GLU A 263 9.11 -5.24 9.40
CA GLU A 263 9.19 -3.79 9.59
C GLU A 263 8.23 -3.03 8.67
N HIS A 264 8.01 -1.77 9.03
CA HIS A 264 7.16 -0.86 8.27
C HIS A 264 7.99 0.00 7.33
N VAL A 265 7.44 0.27 6.15
CA VAL A 265 7.93 1.30 5.21
C VAL A 265 7.24 2.65 5.46
N GLY A 266 7.83 3.73 4.98
CA GLY A 266 7.18 5.05 4.98
C GLY A 266 6.84 5.61 6.37
N ALA A 267 6.14 6.75 6.38
CA ALA A 267 5.81 7.49 7.59
C ALA A 267 4.45 7.06 8.16
N ALA A 268 4.39 6.85 9.49
CA ALA A 268 3.13 6.59 10.19
C ALA A 268 2.39 7.90 10.50
N ILE A 269 1.09 7.93 10.22
CA ILE A 269 0.16 8.98 10.61
C ILE A 269 -0.83 8.39 11.61
N TYR A 270 -0.69 8.75 12.88
CA TYR A 270 -1.53 8.22 13.94
C TYR A 270 -2.84 8.99 14.07
N ILE A 271 -3.95 8.26 14.12
CA ILE A 271 -5.29 8.81 14.36
C ILE A 271 -5.95 8.09 15.54
N ASN A 272 -7.01 8.69 16.09
CA ASN A 272 -7.83 8.04 17.10
C ASN A 272 -9.32 8.20 16.78
N SER A 273 -9.91 7.15 16.22
CA SER A 273 -11.34 7.08 15.90
C SER A 273 -12.25 7.14 17.13
N GLY A 274 -11.75 6.78 18.32
CA GLY A 274 -12.60 6.41 19.44
C GLY A 274 -13.38 5.11 19.16
N GLY A 275 -14.41 4.85 19.96
CA GLY A 275 -15.19 3.60 19.90
C GLY A 275 -14.48 2.42 20.57
N LEU A 276 -15.20 1.30 20.70
CA LEU A 276 -14.75 0.07 21.36
C LEU A 276 -14.67 -1.10 20.37
N GLY A 277 -13.72 -2.01 20.60
CA GLY A 277 -13.57 -3.28 19.85
C GLY A 277 -12.54 -3.23 18.71
N ALA A 278 -11.72 -4.28 18.62
CA ALA A 278 -10.63 -4.38 17.63
C ALA A 278 -11.15 -4.34 16.17
N LEU A 279 -12.26 -5.03 15.89
CA LEU A 279 -12.90 -5.03 14.56
C LEU A 279 -13.36 -3.64 14.13
N TRP A 280 -13.96 -2.87 15.06
CA TRP A 280 -14.33 -1.48 14.79
C TRP A 280 -13.10 -0.64 14.49
N ARG A 281 -12.06 -0.72 15.36
CA ARG A 281 -10.82 0.05 15.20
C ARG A 281 -10.11 -0.23 13.88
N HIS A 282 -10.25 -1.44 13.36
CA HIS A 282 -9.72 -1.84 12.07
C HIS A 282 -10.62 -1.45 10.88
N SER A 283 -11.87 -1.04 11.08
CA SER A 283 -12.77 -0.75 9.95
C SER A 283 -12.43 0.56 9.23
N LEU A 284 -12.64 0.60 7.91
CA LEU A 284 -12.54 1.86 7.13
C LEU A 284 -13.44 2.97 7.69
N TYR A 285 -14.56 2.63 8.33
CA TYR A 285 -15.43 3.61 9.00
C TYR A 285 -14.74 4.29 10.18
N ALA A 286 -14.01 3.53 11.00
CA ALA A 286 -13.21 4.09 12.08
C ALA A 286 -12.05 4.93 11.56
N TYR A 287 -11.37 4.49 10.50
CA TYR A 287 -10.31 5.29 9.86
C TYR A 287 -10.83 6.61 9.31
N ARG A 288 -12.00 6.60 8.65
CA ARG A 288 -12.70 7.81 8.22
C ARG A 288 -13.01 8.73 9.41
N GLN A 289 -13.53 8.18 10.50
CA GLN A 289 -13.85 8.96 11.71
C GLN A 289 -12.60 9.58 12.36
N GLY A 290 -11.50 8.83 12.44
CA GLY A 290 -10.25 9.37 12.99
C GLY A 290 -9.65 10.47 12.12
N LEU A 291 -9.75 10.35 10.79
CA LEU A 291 -9.35 11.43 9.88
C LEU A 291 -10.26 12.66 9.98
N GLN A 292 -11.59 12.49 10.11
CA GLN A 292 -12.51 13.61 10.33
C GLN A 292 -12.10 14.43 11.55
N ARG A 293 -11.75 13.76 12.66
CA ARG A 293 -11.26 14.43 13.88
C ARG A 293 -9.93 15.15 13.68
N LEU A 294 -9.10 14.69 12.75
CA LEU A 294 -7.80 15.32 12.44
C LEU A 294 -7.96 16.56 11.57
N VAL A 295 -8.96 16.58 10.67
CA VAL A 295 -9.23 17.71 9.78
C VAL A 295 -9.94 18.86 10.50
N GLY A 296 -10.79 18.55 11.49
CA GLY A 296 -11.63 19.51 12.21
C GLY A 296 -13.08 19.40 11.80
#